data_AF-A0A1E5US55-F1
#
_entry.id   AF-A0A1E5US55-F1
#
_cell.length_a   1.000
_cell.length_b   1.000
_cell.length_c   1.000
_cell.angle_alpha   90.00
_cell.angle_beta   90.00
_cell.angle_gamma   90.00
#
_symmetry.space_group_name_H-M   'P 1'
#
loop_
_entity.id
_entity.type
_entity.pdbx_description
1 polymer ?
#
loop_
_entity_poly.entity_id
_entity_poly.type
_entity_poly.pdbx_seq_one_letter_code
_entity_poly.pdbx_strand_id
1 'polypeptide(L)'
;MLGDPACGESHACWHVRTPPSRDYLDNLFCEPFPGSTWILPQRDFPVRRKLTIDTAQSLGNTLSRGEALGGAPWLYLHLVHNYHVEDRRFFCDDVQAELRRVPWFVFHADNYFVPGLFQVRNFKWAPISIDEFYGQILRCTHRENILPGVVVPRANITVVGSGGQAAKCKAVVVVSLHGEYSERLRDMYHENCAASGEAVTVFQLMHLGEQHFGDRQQNHKALAEMVLLSFSDVLVTTAVSTFGYVSQGLRPWVLTRPNHGKAPQTACRLAPSIEPCFHTPPNYDCQAKAGGDSGRMVQHTRHCEDFEQGVQLLES
;
A
#
# COMPACT_ATOMS: atom_id res chain seq x y z
N MET A 1 23.49 11.31 47.08
CA MET A 1 24.35 10.10 47.09
C MET A 1 23.58 8.99 47.78
N LEU A 2 23.77 7.73 47.36
CA LEU A 2 23.55 6.48 48.12
C LEU A 2 22.18 6.30 48.84
N GLY A 3 21.36 5.30 48.53
CA GLY A 3 21.50 4.26 47.49
C GLY A 3 20.43 3.16 47.64
N ASP A 4 20.33 2.29 46.64
CA ASP A 4 19.71 0.96 46.74
C ASP A 4 20.46 0.10 47.80
N PRO A 5 19.82 -0.87 48.48
CA PRO A 5 19.31 -2.07 47.80
C PRO A 5 18.05 -2.76 48.37
N ALA A 6 17.34 -3.52 47.53
CA ALA A 6 17.43 -5.00 47.53
C ALA A 6 16.29 -5.69 46.74
N CYS A 7 16.63 -6.49 45.72
CA CYS A 7 15.71 -7.47 45.14
C CYS A 7 15.67 -8.74 46.00
N GLY A 8 14.47 -9.26 46.27
CA GLY A 8 14.25 -10.52 46.98
C GLY A 8 13.29 -11.47 46.25
N GLU A 9 13.78 -12.68 45.99
CA GLU A 9 13.01 -13.93 45.85
C GLU A 9 11.88 -14.04 44.80
N SER A 10 12.29 -14.45 43.61
CA SER A 10 11.70 -15.60 42.89
C SER A 10 10.19 -15.63 42.65
N HIS A 11 9.68 -14.68 41.87
CA HIS A 11 8.61 -14.99 40.91
C HIS A 11 9.14 -14.88 39.49
N ALA A 12 9.15 -16.01 38.77
CA ALA A 12 9.44 -16.03 37.35
C ALA A 12 8.33 -15.30 36.59
N CYS A 13 8.57 -14.03 36.26
CA CYS A 13 7.73 -13.27 35.34
C CYS A 13 7.84 -13.87 33.95
N TRP A 14 7.05 -14.92 33.70
CA TRP A 14 6.74 -15.38 32.36
C TRP A 14 6.09 -14.22 31.62
N HIS A 15 6.88 -13.51 30.83
CA HIS A 15 6.38 -12.63 29.78
C HIS A 15 5.52 -13.48 28.85
N VAL A 16 4.21 -13.44 29.08
CA VAL A 16 3.21 -13.90 28.13
C VAL A 16 3.44 -13.06 26.88
N ARG A 17 4.11 -13.66 25.88
CA ARG A 17 4.34 -12.98 24.59
C ARG A 17 2.98 -12.64 24.03
N THR A 18 2.67 -11.35 23.98
CA THR A 18 1.49 -10.84 23.29
C THR A 18 1.55 -11.30 21.83
N PRO A 19 0.44 -11.77 21.24
CA PRO A 19 0.35 -11.90 19.79
C PRO A 19 0.59 -10.50 19.20
N PRO A 20 1.62 -10.30 18.35
CA PRO A 20 2.16 -8.98 18.09
C PRO A 20 1.16 -8.00 17.47
N SER A 21 0.12 -8.51 16.79
CA SER A 21 -0.92 -7.69 16.13
C SER A 21 -1.67 -6.73 17.06
N ARG A 22 -1.88 -7.07 18.35
CA ARG A 22 -2.62 -6.19 19.25
C ARG A 22 -1.83 -4.93 19.61
N ASP A 23 -0.53 -5.07 19.89
CA ASP A 23 0.30 -3.95 20.32
C ASP A 23 0.59 -2.93 19.20
N TYR A 24 0.06 -3.15 17.99
CA TYR A 24 0.08 -2.18 16.88
C TYR A 24 -1.25 -1.44 16.72
N LEU A 25 -2.41 -2.11 16.69
CA LEU A 25 -3.69 -1.45 16.39
C LEU A 25 -4.07 -0.43 17.48
N ASP A 26 -4.12 -0.88 18.74
CA ASP A 26 -4.42 -0.06 19.93
C ASP A 26 -3.46 1.15 20.08
N ASN A 27 -2.29 1.13 19.42
CA ASN A 27 -1.26 2.18 19.46
C ASN A 27 -1.19 3.06 18.21
N LEU A 28 -1.66 2.60 17.03
CA LEU A 28 -1.59 3.33 15.76
C LEU A 28 -2.87 4.10 15.43
N PHE A 29 -4.02 3.61 15.89
CA PHE A 29 -5.33 4.07 15.44
C PHE A 29 -6.28 4.28 16.63
N CYS A 30 -7.16 5.29 16.53
CA CYS A 30 -8.24 5.50 17.48
C CYS A 30 -9.38 4.48 17.26
N GLU A 31 -10.22 4.29 18.27
CA GLU A 31 -11.45 3.50 18.13
C GLU A 31 -12.42 4.14 17.11
N PRO A 32 -12.81 3.44 16.03
CA PRO A 32 -13.66 4.01 14.99
C PRO A 32 -15.16 3.93 15.32
N PHE A 33 -15.55 3.19 16.36
CA PHE A 33 -16.95 2.83 16.64
C PHE A 33 -17.40 3.31 18.04
N PRO A 34 -18.13 4.45 18.15
CA PRO A 34 -18.51 5.04 19.43
C PRO A 34 -19.21 4.07 20.39
N GLY A 35 -18.72 4.00 21.64
CA GLY A 35 -19.29 3.14 22.68
C GLY A 35 -18.95 1.65 22.57
N SER A 36 -18.02 1.26 21.69
CA SER A 36 -17.59 -0.13 21.48
C SER A 36 -16.08 -0.22 21.25
N THR A 37 -15.57 -1.42 20.94
CA THR A 37 -14.18 -1.63 20.52
C THR A 37 -14.10 -2.59 19.34
N TRP A 38 -13.22 -2.29 18.37
CA TRP A 38 -12.84 -3.22 17.31
C TRP A 38 -11.75 -4.24 17.72
N ILE A 39 -11.19 -4.13 18.93
CA ILE A 39 -10.08 -4.96 19.39
C ILE A 39 -10.57 -6.31 19.94
N LEU A 40 -10.02 -7.39 19.39
CA LEU A 40 -10.50 -8.75 19.60
C LEU A 40 -10.20 -9.29 21.03
N PRO A 41 -11.20 -9.78 21.80
CA PRO A 41 -10.99 -10.29 23.16
C PRO A 41 -10.10 -11.55 23.25
N GLN A 42 -8.88 -11.40 23.76
CA GLN A 42 -7.89 -12.49 23.82
C GLN A 42 -8.29 -13.68 24.70
N ARG A 43 -9.13 -13.48 25.72
CA ARG A 43 -9.54 -14.56 26.64
C ARG A 43 -10.61 -15.46 26.01
N ASP A 44 -11.59 -14.84 25.35
CA ASP A 44 -12.84 -15.51 24.99
C ASP A 44 -12.89 -15.92 23.51
N PHE A 45 -11.95 -15.43 22.68
CA PHE A 45 -11.84 -15.84 21.28
C PHE A 45 -11.37 -17.30 21.14
N PRO A 46 -12.09 -18.15 20.38
CA PRO A 46 -11.82 -19.59 20.32
C PRO A 46 -10.61 -19.96 19.45
N VAL A 47 -10.26 -19.14 18.46
CA VAL A 47 -9.15 -19.43 17.53
C VAL A 47 -7.84 -18.89 18.12
N ARG A 48 -7.15 -19.77 18.87
CA ARG A 48 -5.88 -19.46 19.56
C ARG A 48 -4.62 -20.01 18.87
N ARG A 49 -4.76 -20.62 17.68
CA ARG A 49 -3.63 -21.16 16.89
C ARG A 49 -3.43 -20.33 15.63
N LYS A 50 -2.17 -20.22 15.16
CA LYS A 50 -1.87 -19.62 13.86
C LYS A 50 -2.54 -20.45 12.76
N LEU A 51 -3.38 -19.81 11.95
CA LEU A 51 -4.01 -20.44 10.80
C LEU A 51 -3.13 -20.25 9.56
N THR A 52 -3.03 -21.29 8.74
CA THR A 52 -2.30 -21.32 7.47
C THR A 52 -3.20 -21.82 6.34
N ILE A 53 -2.70 -21.81 5.10
CA ILE A 53 -3.40 -22.33 3.93
C ILE A 53 -3.85 -23.79 4.11
N ASP A 54 -3.09 -24.57 4.88
CA ASP A 54 -3.28 -25.99 5.21
C ASP A 54 -4.33 -26.24 6.31
N THR A 55 -4.95 -25.20 6.86
CA THR A 55 -5.98 -25.33 7.92
C THR A 55 -7.16 -26.13 7.37
N ALA A 56 -7.51 -27.26 7.98
CA ALA A 56 -8.61 -28.11 7.50
C ALA A 56 -9.95 -27.35 7.41
N GLN A 57 -10.20 -26.44 8.34
CA GLN A 57 -11.35 -25.52 8.39
C GLN A 57 -11.18 -24.26 7.52
N SER A 58 -10.26 -24.24 6.54
CA SER A 58 -10.21 -23.20 5.52
C SER A 58 -11.31 -23.42 4.48
N LEU A 59 -11.74 -22.34 3.84
CA LEU A 59 -12.66 -22.38 2.71
C LEU A 59 -12.13 -23.31 1.61
N GLY A 60 -10.92 -23.06 1.10
CA GLY A 60 -10.34 -23.85 0.03
C GLY A 60 -10.22 -25.34 0.35
N ASN A 61 -9.81 -25.69 1.57
CA ASN A 61 -9.70 -27.11 1.96
C ASN A 61 -11.06 -27.77 2.18
N THR A 62 -12.07 -27.04 2.66
CA THR A 62 -13.42 -27.59 2.88
C THR A 62 -14.12 -27.82 1.54
N LEU A 63 -14.03 -26.87 0.61
CA LEU A 63 -14.48 -27.05 -0.77
C LEU A 63 -13.73 -28.18 -1.49
N SER A 64 -12.41 -28.32 -1.28
CA SER A 64 -11.60 -29.41 -1.86
C SER A 64 -12.01 -30.80 -1.38
N ARG A 65 -12.67 -30.92 -0.21
CA ARG A 65 -13.22 -32.19 0.31
C ARG A 65 -14.67 -32.44 -0.15
N GLY A 66 -15.31 -31.49 -0.84
CA GLY A 66 -16.73 -31.55 -1.19
C GLY A 66 -17.67 -31.37 0.02
N GLU A 67 -17.18 -30.78 1.11
CA GLU A 67 -17.96 -30.54 2.32
C GLU A 67 -18.74 -29.22 2.20
N ALA A 68 -20.01 -29.23 2.65
CA ALA A 68 -20.83 -28.03 2.74
C ALA A 68 -20.33 -27.08 3.84
N LEU A 69 -20.37 -25.77 3.59
CA LEU A 69 -19.92 -24.77 4.57
C LEU A 69 -21.00 -24.50 5.62
N GLY A 70 -22.27 -24.57 5.20
CA GLY A 70 -23.44 -24.33 6.05
C GLY A 70 -23.58 -25.35 7.18
N GLY A 71 -23.23 -24.95 8.40
CA GLY A 71 -23.21 -25.80 9.59
C GLY A 71 -21.90 -25.73 10.39
N ALA A 72 -20.83 -25.21 9.78
CA ALA A 72 -19.60 -24.91 10.50
C ALA A 72 -19.84 -23.76 11.52
N PRO A 73 -19.42 -23.90 12.81
CA PRO A 73 -19.58 -22.84 13.80
C PRO A 73 -18.61 -21.67 13.58
N TRP A 74 -17.54 -21.87 12.80
CA TRP A 74 -16.65 -20.84 12.27
C TRP A 74 -15.93 -21.39 11.02
N LEU A 75 -15.43 -20.51 10.16
CA LEU A 75 -14.61 -20.87 8.99
C LEU A 75 -13.39 -19.94 8.86
N TYR A 76 -12.28 -20.48 8.34
CA TYR A 76 -11.10 -19.69 7.98
C TYR A 76 -11.11 -19.27 6.51
N LEU A 77 -10.88 -17.99 6.26
CA LEU A 77 -10.77 -17.41 4.91
C LEU A 77 -9.32 -17.04 4.63
N HIS A 78 -8.65 -17.82 3.78
CA HIS A 78 -7.26 -17.59 3.38
C HIS A 78 -7.21 -16.71 2.13
N LEU A 79 -7.13 -15.40 2.32
CA LEU A 79 -7.16 -14.37 1.28
C LEU A 79 -5.80 -13.65 1.12
N VAL A 80 -4.73 -14.32 1.55
CA VAL A 80 -3.32 -13.92 1.36
C VAL A 80 -2.92 -14.17 -0.09
N HIS A 81 -1.99 -13.38 -0.66
CA HIS A 81 -1.56 -13.41 -2.06
C HIS A 81 -1.19 -14.78 -2.69
N ASN A 82 -1.03 -15.82 -1.86
CA ASN A 82 -0.65 -17.19 -2.21
C ASN A 82 -1.81 -18.22 -2.14
N TYR A 83 -3.06 -17.77 -2.00
CA TYR A 83 -4.26 -18.62 -1.86
C TYR A 83 -4.40 -19.71 -2.95
N HIS A 84 -5.07 -20.82 -2.63
CA HIS A 84 -5.26 -21.94 -3.56
C HIS A 84 -6.40 -21.70 -4.55
N VAL A 85 -6.62 -22.64 -5.47
CA VAL A 85 -7.66 -22.49 -6.51
C VAL A 85 -9.07 -22.45 -5.91
N GLU A 86 -9.38 -23.27 -4.92
CA GLU A 86 -10.71 -23.26 -4.28
C GLU A 86 -10.94 -22.03 -3.39
N ASP A 87 -9.91 -21.45 -2.77
CA ASP A 87 -10.05 -20.18 -2.02
C ASP A 87 -10.52 -19.02 -2.92
N ARG A 88 -10.24 -19.09 -4.24
CA ARG A 88 -10.72 -18.11 -5.24
C ARG A 88 -12.24 -18.04 -5.28
N ARG A 89 -12.91 -19.14 -4.97
CA ARG A 89 -14.38 -19.22 -4.97
C ARG A 89 -15.02 -18.46 -3.82
N PHE A 90 -14.25 -17.89 -2.87
CA PHE A 90 -14.75 -16.86 -1.95
C PHE A 90 -15.51 -15.74 -2.69
N PHE A 91 -15.09 -15.41 -3.91
CA PHE A 91 -15.65 -14.35 -4.72
C PHE A 91 -16.78 -14.83 -5.68
N CYS A 92 -17.35 -16.01 -5.45
CA CYS A 92 -18.47 -16.55 -6.22
C CYS A 92 -19.80 -16.53 -5.43
N ASP A 93 -20.91 -16.25 -6.11
CA ASP A 93 -22.25 -16.11 -5.50
C ASP A 93 -22.76 -17.39 -4.81
N ASP A 94 -22.43 -18.57 -5.34
CA ASP A 94 -22.78 -19.88 -4.77
C ASP A 94 -22.15 -20.04 -3.37
N VAL A 95 -20.85 -19.81 -3.30
CA VAL A 95 -20.08 -19.86 -2.05
C VAL A 95 -20.48 -18.73 -1.11
N GLN A 96 -20.71 -17.51 -1.59
CA GLN A 96 -21.24 -16.42 -0.77
C GLN A 96 -22.64 -16.73 -0.19
N ALA A 97 -23.49 -17.46 -0.91
CA ALA A 97 -24.78 -17.93 -0.38
C ALA A 97 -24.65 -19.00 0.71
N GLU A 98 -23.61 -19.84 0.67
CA GLU A 98 -23.27 -20.74 1.77
C GLU A 98 -22.58 -20.04 2.95
N LEU A 99 -21.64 -19.12 2.68
CA LEU A 99 -20.93 -18.35 3.70
C LEU A 99 -21.91 -17.56 4.59
N ARG A 100 -23.00 -17.01 4.03
CA ARG A 100 -24.08 -16.37 4.81
C ARG A 100 -24.74 -17.26 5.88
N ARG A 101 -24.45 -18.57 5.91
CA ARG A 101 -24.94 -19.54 6.91
C ARG A 101 -23.89 -19.87 8.00
N VAL A 102 -22.65 -19.39 7.85
CA VAL A 102 -21.58 -19.55 8.85
C VAL A 102 -21.60 -18.33 9.78
N PRO A 103 -21.71 -18.48 11.11
CA PRO A 103 -21.92 -17.35 12.02
C PRO A 103 -20.63 -16.59 12.37
N TRP A 104 -19.45 -17.19 12.15
CA TRP A 104 -18.15 -16.58 12.49
C TRP A 104 -17.10 -16.81 11.41
N PHE A 105 -16.37 -15.76 11.06
CA PHE A 105 -15.22 -15.83 10.17
C PHE A 105 -13.95 -15.41 10.89
N VAL A 106 -12.86 -16.12 10.59
CA VAL A 106 -11.50 -15.63 10.78
C VAL A 106 -10.91 -15.49 9.38
N PHE A 107 -10.49 -14.29 8.99
CA PHE A 107 -9.84 -14.08 7.70
C PHE A 107 -8.40 -13.60 7.89
N HIS A 108 -7.56 -13.88 6.90
CA HIS A 108 -6.23 -13.32 6.80
C HIS A 108 -6.01 -12.89 5.35
N ALA A 109 -5.70 -11.61 5.15
CA ALA A 109 -5.48 -11.01 3.85
C ALA A 109 -4.34 -9.99 3.96
N ASP A 110 -3.56 -9.88 2.89
CA ASP A 110 -2.48 -8.90 2.69
C ASP A 110 -2.73 -8.03 1.45
N ASN A 111 -3.97 -8.04 0.96
CA ASN A 111 -4.40 -7.43 -0.29
C ASN A 111 -5.63 -6.54 -0.06
N TYR A 112 -5.73 -5.44 -0.82
CA TYR A 112 -6.96 -4.67 -0.92
C TYR A 112 -7.98 -5.42 -1.79
N PHE A 113 -8.74 -6.33 -1.18
CA PHE A 113 -9.58 -7.27 -1.94
C PHE A 113 -10.96 -6.72 -2.37
N VAL A 114 -11.25 -5.46 -2.09
CA VAL A 114 -12.56 -4.82 -2.36
C VAL A 114 -12.94 -4.84 -3.86
N PRO A 115 -12.05 -4.52 -4.82
CA PRO A 115 -12.36 -4.66 -6.25
C PRO A 115 -12.70 -6.09 -6.65
N GLY A 116 -12.34 -7.10 -5.84
CA GLY A 116 -12.71 -8.50 -6.06
C GLY A 116 -14.09 -8.88 -5.53
N LEU A 117 -14.63 -8.13 -4.56
CA LEU A 117 -16.03 -8.24 -4.18
C LEU A 117 -16.96 -7.77 -5.32
N PHE A 118 -16.40 -7.08 -6.31
CA PHE A 118 -17.05 -6.72 -7.56
C PHE A 118 -16.53 -7.56 -8.77
N GLN A 119 -15.25 -7.98 -8.82
CA GLN A 119 -14.53 -8.51 -10.01
C GLN A 119 -13.44 -9.61 -9.74
N VAL A 120 -12.51 -9.92 -10.69
CA VAL A 120 -11.87 -11.26 -10.98
C VAL A 120 -10.50 -11.35 -11.84
N ARG A 121 -9.29 -10.85 -11.38
CA ARG A 121 -7.81 -11.07 -11.76
C ARG A 121 -7.30 -11.03 -13.26
N ASN A 122 -6.01 -10.99 -13.70
CA ASN A 122 -4.71 -11.77 -13.55
C ASN A 122 -3.52 -11.04 -14.29
N PHE A 123 -2.17 -11.22 -14.24
CA PHE A 123 -1.01 -11.63 -13.34
C PHE A 123 0.30 -11.69 -14.22
N LYS A 124 1.61 -11.50 -13.91
CA LYS A 124 2.60 -10.92 -12.93
C LYS A 124 3.99 -10.84 -13.71
N TRP A 125 5.16 -10.21 -13.44
CA TRP A 125 5.81 -9.22 -12.52
C TRP A 125 7.23 -8.82 -13.10
N ALA A 126 7.89 -7.68 -12.74
CA ALA A 126 9.29 -7.31 -13.16
C ALA A 126 10.03 -6.20 -12.30
N PRO A 127 11.39 -6.11 -12.23
CA PRO A 127 12.16 -5.16 -11.37
C PRO A 127 13.10 -4.12 -12.09
N ILE A 128 13.75 -3.21 -11.32
CA ILE A 128 14.62 -2.07 -11.78
C ILE A 128 15.87 -1.77 -10.91
N SER A 129 16.73 -0.83 -11.33
CA SER A 129 17.84 -0.19 -10.58
C SER A 129 17.56 1.27 -10.17
N ILE A 130 18.34 1.81 -9.23
CA ILE A 130 18.12 3.13 -8.60
C ILE A 130 18.22 4.31 -9.59
N ASP A 131 19.30 4.39 -10.39
CA ASP A 131 19.52 5.55 -11.28
C ASP A 131 18.45 5.68 -12.38
N GLU A 132 18.02 4.56 -12.95
CA GLU A 132 16.92 4.52 -13.93
C GLU A 132 15.61 4.99 -13.28
N PHE A 133 15.35 4.60 -12.03
CA PHE A 133 14.17 5.01 -11.27
C PHE A 133 14.21 6.49 -10.89
N TYR A 134 15.37 7.02 -10.50
CA TYR A 134 15.55 8.46 -10.26
C TYR A 134 15.33 9.28 -11.55
N GLY A 135 15.91 8.83 -12.66
CA GLY A 135 15.67 9.44 -13.98
C GLY A 135 14.19 9.38 -14.40
N GLN A 136 13.44 8.38 -13.95
CA GLN A 136 11.99 8.29 -14.16
C GLN A 136 11.22 9.33 -13.35
N ILE A 137 11.56 9.56 -12.08
CA ILE A 137 10.95 10.60 -11.23
C ILE A 137 11.09 11.99 -11.88
N LEU A 138 12.28 12.33 -12.37
CA LEU A 138 12.51 13.60 -13.05
C LEU A 138 11.74 13.71 -14.38
N ARG A 139 11.73 12.64 -15.20
CA ARG A 139 10.96 12.63 -16.47
C ARG A 139 9.45 12.72 -16.25
N CYS A 140 8.92 12.21 -15.15
CA CYS A 140 7.52 12.41 -14.77
C CYS A 140 7.27 13.87 -14.36
N THR A 141 7.97 14.33 -13.32
CA THR A 141 7.65 15.59 -12.65
C THR A 141 7.88 16.83 -13.51
N HIS A 142 8.87 16.82 -14.40
CA HIS A 142 9.09 17.93 -15.35
C HIS A 142 8.11 17.92 -16.52
N ARG A 143 7.78 16.74 -17.08
CA ARG A 143 6.90 16.63 -18.25
C ARG A 143 5.48 17.09 -17.94
N GLU A 144 4.97 16.71 -16.78
CA GLU A 144 3.61 17.00 -16.33
C GLU A 144 3.55 18.30 -15.48
N ASN A 145 4.61 19.13 -15.54
CA ASN A 145 4.74 20.46 -14.90
C ASN A 145 4.60 20.50 -13.36
N ILE A 146 4.71 19.35 -12.69
CA ILE A 146 4.69 19.23 -11.23
C ILE A 146 5.89 20.00 -10.63
N LEU A 147 7.09 19.66 -11.07
CA LEU A 147 8.34 20.30 -10.66
C LEU A 147 8.98 21.02 -11.86
N PRO A 148 9.39 22.31 -11.70
CA PRO A 148 9.94 23.08 -12.80
C PRO A 148 11.30 22.52 -13.26
N GLY A 149 11.56 22.55 -14.56
CA GLY A 149 12.91 22.26 -15.07
C GLY A 149 13.94 23.23 -14.50
N VAL A 150 15.19 22.78 -14.31
CA VAL A 150 16.28 23.64 -13.83
C VAL A 150 17.02 24.32 -14.97
N VAL A 151 17.41 25.58 -14.78
CA VAL A 151 18.28 26.31 -15.70
C VAL A 151 19.72 26.04 -15.32
N VAL A 152 20.34 25.05 -15.96
CA VAL A 152 21.79 24.81 -15.84
C VAL A 152 22.54 26.06 -16.33
N PRO A 153 23.37 26.73 -15.51
CA PRO A 153 24.05 27.95 -15.91
C PRO A 153 25.10 27.72 -17.01
N ARG A 154 24.69 27.84 -18.28
CA ARG A 154 25.64 28.14 -19.36
C ARG A 154 26.21 29.53 -19.11
N ALA A 155 27.53 29.65 -19.17
CA ALA A 155 28.21 30.93 -19.01
C ALA A 155 27.62 31.98 -19.96
N ASN A 156 27.36 33.17 -19.43
CA ASN A 156 26.76 34.33 -20.10
C ASN A 156 25.25 34.22 -20.42
N ILE A 157 24.41 34.14 -19.38
CA ILE A 157 23.02 34.65 -19.44
C ILE A 157 22.81 35.64 -18.29
N THR A 158 22.60 36.92 -18.62
CA THR A 158 22.21 37.96 -17.66
C THR A 158 20.70 37.94 -17.44
N VAL A 159 20.24 37.47 -16.28
CA VAL A 159 18.81 37.47 -15.93
C VAL A 159 18.40 38.87 -15.50
N VAL A 160 17.55 39.53 -16.29
CA VAL A 160 16.95 40.83 -15.93
C VAL A 160 15.76 40.58 -15.01
N GLY A 161 15.85 41.05 -13.76
CA GLY A 161 14.81 40.88 -12.75
C GLY A 161 13.55 41.70 -13.08
N SER A 162 12.48 41.02 -13.48
CA SER A 162 11.13 41.60 -13.58
C SER A 162 10.40 41.38 -12.25
N GLY A 163 9.97 42.47 -11.60
CA GLY A 163 9.50 42.43 -10.21
C GLY A 163 7.99 42.21 -10.02
N GLY A 164 7.57 42.22 -8.75
CA GLY A 164 6.20 42.61 -8.37
C GLY A 164 5.20 41.50 -8.05
N GLN A 165 5.57 40.23 -8.07
CA GLN A 165 4.74 39.14 -7.54
C GLN A 165 5.48 38.36 -6.44
N ALA A 166 4.74 37.87 -5.45
CA ALA A 166 5.29 36.98 -4.44
C ALA A 166 5.73 35.67 -5.13
N ALA A 167 7.00 35.30 -4.96
CA ALA A 167 7.54 34.07 -5.54
C ALA A 167 6.73 32.87 -5.03
N LYS A 168 6.20 32.07 -5.95
CA LYS A 168 5.52 30.82 -5.59
C LYS A 168 6.56 29.85 -5.03
N CYS A 169 6.32 29.38 -3.81
CA CYS A 169 7.14 28.36 -3.15
C CYS A 169 6.49 26.98 -3.33
N LYS A 170 7.27 25.98 -3.76
CA LYS A 170 6.88 24.57 -3.84
C LYS A 170 7.63 23.78 -2.77
N ALA A 171 6.89 23.29 -1.77
CA ALA A 171 7.39 22.28 -0.85
C ALA A 171 7.28 20.89 -1.50
N VAL A 172 8.36 20.11 -1.48
CA VAL A 172 8.42 18.76 -2.05
C VAL A 172 8.71 17.79 -0.93
N VAL A 173 7.73 16.97 -0.54
CA VAL A 173 7.92 15.91 0.44
C VAL A 173 8.33 14.62 -0.28
N VAL A 174 9.48 14.08 0.08
CA VAL A 174 10.01 12.81 -0.43
C VAL A 174 9.95 11.78 0.68
N VAL A 175 9.23 10.68 0.45
CA VAL A 175 9.14 9.53 1.36
C VAL A 175 9.77 8.32 0.68
N SER A 176 10.83 7.78 1.27
CA SER A 176 11.54 6.60 0.78
C SER A 176 12.38 5.98 1.89
N LEU A 177 12.66 4.67 1.78
CA LEU A 177 13.63 4.01 2.67
C LEU A 177 15.05 4.58 2.48
N HIS A 178 15.37 5.09 1.30
CA HIS A 178 16.70 5.60 0.93
C HIS A 178 16.68 7.14 0.81
N GLY A 179 17.64 7.81 1.45
CA GLY A 179 17.75 9.28 1.45
C GLY A 179 18.16 9.88 0.11
N GLU A 180 18.92 9.11 -0.68
CA GLU A 180 19.57 9.55 -1.92
C GLU A 180 18.63 10.23 -2.93
N TYR A 181 17.35 9.81 -2.99
CA TYR A 181 16.35 10.44 -3.85
C TYR A 181 16.03 11.88 -3.44
N SER A 182 15.93 12.17 -2.15
CA SER A 182 15.71 13.54 -1.64
C SER A 182 17.00 14.37 -1.67
N GLU A 183 18.16 13.74 -1.52
CA GLU A 183 19.46 14.41 -1.57
C GLU A 183 19.72 14.92 -2.99
N ARG A 184 19.69 14.03 -3.99
CA ARG A 184 19.83 14.40 -5.41
C ARG A 184 18.80 15.45 -5.86
N LEU A 185 17.57 15.42 -5.34
CA LEU A 185 16.55 16.46 -5.63
C LEU A 185 16.86 17.80 -4.96
N ARG A 186 17.24 17.79 -3.68
CA ARG A 186 17.56 18.99 -2.91
C ARG A 186 18.77 19.70 -3.50
N ASP A 187 19.81 18.96 -3.80
CA ASP A 187 21.07 19.49 -4.31
C ASP A 187 20.84 20.11 -5.70
N MET A 188 20.06 19.44 -6.58
CA MET A 188 19.68 19.97 -7.89
C MET A 188 18.98 21.34 -7.83
N TYR A 189 18.04 21.55 -6.90
CA TYR A 189 17.34 22.85 -6.73
C TYR A 189 18.10 23.87 -5.86
N HIS A 190 19.12 23.44 -5.12
CA HIS A 190 20.02 24.33 -4.40
C HIS A 190 21.12 24.89 -5.30
N GLU A 191 21.64 24.07 -6.23
CA GLU A 191 22.67 24.45 -7.20
C GLU A 191 22.14 25.22 -8.41
N ASN A 192 20.86 25.02 -8.79
CA ASN A 192 20.29 25.56 -10.01
C ASN A 192 18.96 26.29 -9.76
N CYS A 193 18.79 27.46 -10.39
CA CYS A 193 17.51 28.17 -10.38
C CYS A 193 16.44 27.39 -11.16
N ALA A 194 15.22 27.32 -10.61
CA ALA A 194 14.06 26.83 -11.33
C ALA A 194 13.72 27.74 -12.53
N ALA A 195 13.44 27.15 -13.70
CA ALA A 195 13.11 27.88 -14.92
C ALA A 195 11.80 28.67 -14.87
N SER A 196 10.94 28.36 -13.89
CA SER A 196 9.70 29.10 -13.59
C SER A 196 9.91 30.31 -12.67
N GLY A 197 11.10 30.48 -12.07
CA GLY A 197 11.34 31.45 -11.00
C GLY A 197 10.70 31.06 -9.65
N GLU A 198 10.14 29.86 -9.54
CA GLU A 198 9.58 29.32 -8.28
C GLU A 198 10.70 28.91 -7.31
N ALA A 199 10.51 29.18 -6.02
CA ALA A 199 11.40 28.63 -5.00
C ALA A 199 10.99 27.19 -4.69
N VAL A 200 11.92 26.23 -4.77
CA VAL A 200 11.65 24.82 -4.47
C VAL A 200 12.39 24.44 -3.18
N THR A 201 11.73 23.74 -2.26
CA THR A 201 12.34 23.24 -1.02
C THR A 201 11.96 21.78 -0.82
N VAL A 202 12.97 20.93 -0.67
CA VAL A 202 12.81 19.47 -0.61
C VAL A 202 13.00 18.99 0.83
N PHE A 203 12.02 18.22 1.31
CA PHE A 203 11.95 17.68 2.66
C PHE A 203 11.84 16.15 2.60
N GLN A 204 12.64 15.45 3.40
CA GLN A 204 12.43 14.03 3.72
C GLN A 204 12.50 13.90 5.24
N LEU A 205 11.47 13.29 5.83
CA LEU A 205 11.36 13.20 7.29
C LEU A 205 12.18 12.02 7.82
N MET A 206 12.02 10.84 7.21
CA MET A 206 12.80 9.65 7.54
C MET A 206 13.48 9.03 6.30
N HIS A 207 14.64 8.42 6.54
CA HIS A 207 15.22 7.40 5.66
C HIS A 207 15.64 6.23 6.57
N LEU A 208 14.91 5.11 6.51
CA LEU A 208 15.10 4.00 7.46
C LEU A 208 16.08 2.93 6.96
N GLY A 209 16.49 2.97 5.69
CA GLY A 209 17.35 1.98 5.04
C GLY A 209 16.62 0.67 4.72
N GLU A 210 16.07 0.03 5.75
CA GLU A 210 15.37 -1.26 5.69
C GLU A 210 14.00 -1.20 6.38
N GLN A 211 13.12 -2.18 6.09
CA GLN A 211 11.77 -2.28 6.63
C GLN A 211 11.70 -3.35 7.74
N HIS A 212 11.49 -2.93 8.99
CA HIS A 212 11.38 -3.85 10.12
C HIS A 212 9.92 -4.10 10.48
N PHE A 213 9.35 -5.17 9.91
CA PHE A 213 7.97 -5.59 10.17
C PHE A 213 7.72 -5.81 11.68
N GLY A 214 6.83 -4.99 12.24
CA GLY A 214 6.47 -5.06 13.66
C GLY A 214 7.31 -4.19 14.61
N ASP A 215 8.22 -3.34 14.10
CA ASP A 215 8.75 -2.27 14.93
C ASP A 215 7.69 -1.16 15.12
N ARG A 216 7.35 -0.86 16.38
CA ARG A 216 6.30 0.11 16.69
C ARG A 216 6.68 1.52 16.23
N GLN A 217 7.94 1.93 16.37
CA GLN A 217 8.39 3.28 16.00
C GLN A 217 8.47 3.47 14.48
N GLN A 218 8.90 2.44 13.74
CA GLN A 218 8.86 2.46 12.28
C GLN A 218 7.42 2.49 11.76
N ASN A 219 6.51 1.70 12.34
CA ASN A 219 5.09 1.73 11.98
C ASN A 219 4.46 3.12 12.27
N HIS A 220 4.76 3.75 13.41
CA HIS A 220 4.31 5.12 13.73
C HIS A 220 4.82 6.15 12.72
N LYS A 221 6.11 6.06 12.33
CA LYS A 221 6.72 6.96 11.33
C LYS A 221 6.11 6.76 9.94
N ALA A 222 5.96 5.51 9.51
CA ALA A 222 5.34 5.16 8.24
C ALA A 222 3.90 5.70 8.13
N LEU A 223 3.08 5.55 9.18
CA LEU A 223 1.73 6.09 9.20
C LEU A 223 1.72 7.63 9.15
N ALA A 224 2.61 8.30 9.88
CA ALA A 224 2.76 9.76 9.81
C ALA A 224 3.18 10.25 8.41
N GLU A 225 4.06 9.52 7.72
CA GLU A 225 4.48 9.83 6.36
C GLU A 225 3.36 9.56 5.31
N MET A 226 2.56 8.50 5.47
CA MET A 226 1.36 8.28 4.64
C MET A 226 0.35 9.44 4.78
N VAL A 227 0.08 9.84 6.04
CA VAL A 227 -0.84 10.95 6.34
C VAL A 227 -0.31 12.27 5.79
N LEU A 228 0.99 12.56 5.95
CA LEU A 228 1.62 13.76 5.38
C LEU A 228 1.49 13.82 3.86
N LEU A 229 1.72 12.70 3.16
CA LEU A 229 1.55 12.63 1.71
C LEU A 229 0.10 12.88 1.28
N SER A 230 -0.89 12.40 2.04
CA SER A 230 -2.32 12.57 1.72
C SER A 230 -2.81 14.03 1.74
N PHE A 231 -2.06 14.94 2.37
CA PHE A 231 -2.32 16.39 2.36
C PHE A 231 -1.62 17.17 1.23
N SER A 232 -0.93 16.49 0.29
CA SER A 232 -0.22 17.15 -0.81
C SER A 232 -1.17 17.61 -1.92
N ASP A 233 -1.00 18.84 -2.45
CA ASP A 233 -1.78 19.35 -3.59
C ASP A 233 -1.61 18.51 -4.88
N VAL A 234 -0.45 17.87 -5.03
CA VAL A 234 -0.14 16.91 -6.11
C VAL A 234 0.66 15.77 -5.52
N LEU A 235 0.20 14.53 -5.74
CA LEU A 235 0.85 13.32 -5.25
C LEU A 235 1.50 12.54 -6.40
N VAL A 236 2.73 12.07 -6.19
CA VAL A 236 3.43 11.14 -7.08
C VAL A 236 3.66 9.84 -6.31
N THR A 237 3.20 8.71 -6.85
CA THR A 237 3.30 7.39 -6.19
C THR A 237 4.16 6.41 -7.00
N THR A 238 4.67 5.38 -6.33
CA THR A 238 5.46 4.32 -6.96
C THR A 238 4.57 3.12 -7.33
N ALA A 239 4.81 2.52 -8.50
CA ALA A 239 4.03 1.36 -8.94
C ALA A 239 4.03 0.21 -7.92
N VAL A 240 2.87 -0.45 -7.77
CA VAL A 240 2.65 -1.61 -6.89
C VAL A 240 2.84 -1.29 -5.39
N SER A 241 2.94 -0.01 -5.00
CA SER A 241 3.15 0.39 -3.61
C SER A 241 1.85 0.59 -2.84
N THR A 242 1.53 -0.34 -1.94
CA THR A 242 0.39 -0.22 -1.01
C THR A 242 0.52 0.95 -0.04
N PHE A 243 1.75 1.35 0.31
CA PHE A 243 2.03 2.61 1.03
C PHE A 243 1.53 3.81 0.20
N GLY A 244 1.88 3.82 -1.09
CA GLY A 244 1.41 4.81 -2.05
C GLY A 244 -0.10 4.77 -2.28
N TYR A 245 -0.78 3.65 -2.01
CA TYR A 245 -2.24 3.57 -2.07
C TYR A 245 -2.92 4.15 -0.83
N VAL A 246 -2.43 3.82 0.38
CA VAL A 246 -2.94 4.41 1.64
C VAL A 246 -2.70 5.92 1.71
N SER A 247 -1.67 6.42 1.01
CA SER A 247 -1.34 7.85 0.93
C SER A 247 -2.25 8.68 0.00
N GLN A 248 -3.20 8.08 -0.73
CA GLN A 248 -4.00 8.79 -1.74
C GLN A 248 -5.20 9.54 -1.14
N GLY A 249 -4.97 10.81 -0.78
CA GLY A 249 -6.05 11.79 -0.60
C GLY A 249 -6.61 12.33 -1.93
N LEU A 250 -5.90 12.13 -3.05
CA LEU A 250 -6.28 12.53 -4.40
C LEU A 250 -5.68 11.59 -5.46
N ARG A 251 -6.14 11.71 -6.71
CA ARG A 251 -5.67 10.92 -7.87
C ARG A 251 -4.19 11.20 -8.16
N PRO A 252 -3.26 10.25 -7.93
CA PRO A 252 -1.83 10.50 -8.06
C PRO A 252 -1.33 10.37 -9.51
N TRP A 253 -0.15 10.92 -9.75
CA TRP A 253 0.71 10.50 -10.86
C TRP A 253 1.49 9.26 -10.45
N VAL A 254 1.12 8.09 -10.97
CA VAL A 254 1.80 6.84 -10.66
C VAL A 254 3.00 6.65 -11.59
N LEU A 255 4.19 6.53 -11.02
CA LEU A 255 5.42 6.18 -11.75
C LEU A 255 5.26 4.78 -12.33
N THR A 256 5.11 4.71 -13.66
CA THR A 256 4.85 3.49 -14.44
C THR A 256 5.79 2.35 -14.05
N ARG A 257 5.31 1.11 -13.99
CA ARG A 257 6.19 -0.02 -13.64
C ARG A 257 7.38 -0.13 -14.61
N PRO A 258 8.63 -0.16 -14.11
CA PRO A 258 9.79 -0.40 -14.95
C PRO A 258 9.89 -1.86 -15.42
N ASN A 259 10.64 -2.10 -16.49
CA ASN A 259 10.77 -3.43 -17.08
C ASN A 259 12.22 -3.77 -17.45
N HIS A 260 12.63 -5.01 -17.21
CA HIS A 260 13.97 -5.54 -17.48
C HIS A 260 15.13 -4.61 -17.07
N GLY A 261 15.07 -4.03 -15.86
CA GLY A 261 16.13 -3.15 -15.36
C GLY A 261 16.10 -1.72 -15.88
N LYS A 262 15.16 -1.36 -16.77
CA LYS A 262 15.08 -0.04 -17.42
C LYS A 262 13.77 0.67 -17.10
N ALA A 263 13.85 1.98 -16.99
CA ALA A 263 12.70 2.85 -16.84
C ALA A 263 11.91 2.97 -18.16
N PRO A 264 10.56 3.06 -18.09
CA PRO A 264 9.70 3.09 -19.26
C PRO A 264 9.75 4.46 -19.97
N GLN A 265 9.40 4.46 -21.27
CA GLN A 265 9.29 5.69 -22.07
C GLN A 265 8.23 6.65 -21.50
N THR A 266 7.08 6.11 -21.08
CA THR A 266 6.06 6.85 -20.33
C THR A 266 6.42 6.80 -18.85
N ALA A 267 7.06 7.84 -18.33
CA ALA A 267 7.61 7.86 -16.97
C ALA A 267 6.55 7.75 -15.87
N CYS A 268 5.37 8.30 -16.07
CA CYS A 268 4.21 8.15 -15.18
C CYS A 268 2.90 8.32 -15.94
N ARG A 269 1.78 7.98 -15.28
CA ARG A 269 0.41 8.26 -15.74
C ARG A 269 -0.43 8.77 -14.58
N LEU A 270 -1.38 9.66 -14.84
CA LEU A 270 -2.40 10.04 -13.86
C LEU A 270 -3.32 8.85 -13.62
N ALA A 271 -3.55 8.48 -12.37
CA ALA A 271 -4.49 7.43 -11.98
C ALA A 271 -5.93 7.76 -12.43
N PRO A 272 -6.79 6.76 -12.70
CA PRO A 272 -8.17 7.02 -13.13
C PRO A 272 -9.04 7.56 -11.98
N SER A 273 -8.75 7.10 -10.78
CA SER A 273 -9.51 7.25 -9.54
C SER A 273 -8.53 7.22 -8.35
N ILE A 274 -9.02 7.44 -7.13
CA ILE A 274 -8.25 7.26 -5.88
C ILE A 274 -8.17 5.79 -5.39
N GLU A 275 -8.70 4.85 -6.17
CA GLU A 275 -8.95 3.47 -5.74
C GLU A 275 -7.67 2.60 -5.74
N PRO A 276 -7.33 1.92 -4.64
CA PRO A 276 -6.18 1.03 -4.57
C PRO A 276 -6.27 -0.15 -5.55
N CYS A 277 -5.13 -0.56 -6.09
CA CYS A 277 -5.04 -1.77 -6.90
C CYS A 277 -5.15 -3.03 -6.03
N PHE A 278 -6.11 -3.91 -6.32
CA PHE A 278 -6.06 -5.28 -5.82
C PHE A 278 -4.94 -6.03 -6.56
N HIS A 279 -3.81 -6.34 -5.92
CA HIS A 279 -2.68 -7.03 -6.59
C HIS A 279 -2.91 -8.50 -6.86
N THR A 280 -3.73 -9.19 -6.06
CA THR A 280 -4.13 -10.57 -6.35
C THR A 280 -5.64 -10.74 -6.43
N PRO A 281 -6.30 -10.14 -7.45
CA PRO A 281 -7.76 -10.16 -7.55
C PRO A 281 -8.32 -11.57 -7.81
N PRO A 282 -9.62 -11.79 -8.02
CA PRO A 282 -10.22 -13.15 -7.94
C PRO A 282 -10.18 -14.17 -9.11
N ASN A 283 -9.74 -13.88 -10.35
CA ASN A 283 -9.98 -14.65 -11.61
C ASN A 283 -10.30 -16.14 -11.44
N TYR A 284 -11.56 -16.37 -11.68
CA TYR A 284 -12.22 -17.64 -11.79
C TYR A 284 -13.60 -17.26 -12.31
N ASP A 285 -13.95 -17.64 -13.54
CA ASP A 285 -15.32 -17.46 -13.99
C ASP A 285 -16.17 -18.46 -13.19
N CYS A 286 -16.97 -17.95 -12.26
CA CYS A 286 -17.78 -18.78 -11.36
C CYS A 286 -18.87 -19.57 -12.09
N GLN A 287 -19.31 -19.10 -13.26
CA GLN A 287 -20.33 -19.75 -14.09
C GLN A 287 -19.71 -20.84 -14.98
N ALA A 288 -18.62 -20.50 -15.68
CA ALA A 288 -17.86 -21.43 -16.53
C ALA A 288 -16.94 -22.37 -15.74
N LYS A 289 -16.73 -22.11 -14.44
CA LYS A 289 -15.83 -22.82 -13.51
C LYS A 289 -14.38 -22.90 -13.99
N ALA A 290 -13.93 -21.85 -14.68
CA ALA A 290 -12.71 -21.82 -15.48
C ALA A 290 -11.88 -20.54 -15.25
N GLY A 291 -10.79 -20.36 -16.01
CA GLY A 291 -10.07 -19.09 -16.08
C GLY A 291 -10.91 -17.97 -16.73
N GLY A 292 -10.57 -16.72 -16.43
CA GLY A 292 -11.28 -15.51 -16.88
C GLY A 292 -10.37 -14.28 -16.74
N ASP A 293 -10.89 -13.09 -17.06
CA ASP A 293 -10.17 -11.80 -17.01
C ASP A 293 -11.12 -10.69 -16.54
N SER A 294 -10.77 -10.00 -15.44
CA SER A 294 -11.54 -8.87 -14.93
C SER A 294 -10.84 -7.51 -14.96
N GLY A 295 -9.89 -7.30 -15.85
CA GLY A 295 -9.81 -5.96 -16.42
C GLY A 295 -11.07 -5.59 -17.21
N ARG A 296 -12.00 -6.56 -17.41
CA ARG A 296 -13.05 -6.55 -18.45
C ARG A 296 -14.39 -7.20 -18.05
N MET A 297 -14.56 -7.72 -16.83
CA MET A 297 -15.73 -8.59 -16.51
C MET A 297 -17.00 -7.81 -16.15
N VAL A 298 -16.92 -6.71 -15.39
CA VAL A 298 -18.02 -5.72 -15.29
C VAL A 298 -17.52 -4.28 -15.45
N GLN A 299 -18.45 -3.35 -15.70
CA GLN A 299 -18.15 -2.00 -16.20
C GLN A 299 -17.32 -1.10 -15.28
N HIS A 300 -17.34 -1.31 -13.97
CA HIS A 300 -16.79 -0.36 -12.97
C HIS A 300 -15.38 -0.72 -12.44
N THR A 301 -14.62 -1.57 -13.15
CA THR A 301 -13.16 -1.71 -12.90
C THR A 301 -12.41 -1.77 -14.22
N ARG A 302 -11.09 -1.75 -14.10
CA ARG A 302 -10.14 -2.12 -15.16
C ARG A 302 -8.86 -2.66 -14.52
N HIS A 303 -7.92 -3.16 -15.32
CA HIS A 303 -6.56 -3.43 -14.83
C HIS A 303 -5.92 -2.16 -14.25
N CYS A 304 -4.98 -2.32 -13.32
CA CYS A 304 -4.25 -1.18 -12.76
C CYS A 304 -3.21 -0.65 -13.76
N GLU A 305 -3.01 0.68 -13.81
CA GLU A 305 -2.04 1.33 -14.71
C GLU A 305 -0.58 0.98 -14.36
N ASP A 306 -0.36 0.71 -13.07
CA ASP A 306 0.92 0.37 -12.47
C ASP A 306 1.13 -1.15 -12.31
N PHE A 307 0.05 -1.91 -12.47
CA PHE A 307 0.04 -3.35 -12.36
C PHE A 307 -1.08 -3.93 -13.23
N GLU A 308 -0.75 -4.28 -14.48
CA GLU A 308 -1.63 -4.69 -15.62
C GLU A 308 -2.46 -5.99 -15.39
N GLN A 309 -2.60 -6.35 -14.13
CA GLN A 309 -2.44 -7.70 -13.59
C GLN A 309 -3.18 -7.81 -12.25
N GLY A 310 -3.24 -6.68 -11.53
CA GLY A 310 -4.25 -6.37 -10.54
C GLY A 310 -5.44 -5.62 -11.16
N VAL A 311 -6.41 -5.27 -10.33
CA VAL A 311 -7.68 -4.65 -10.74
C VAL A 311 -8.04 -3.51 -9.78
N GLN A 312 -8.49 -2.38 -10.31
CA GLN A 312 -8.84 -1.15 -9.57
C GLN A 312 -10.28 -0.72 -9.89
N LEU A 313 -11.03 -0.25 -8.89
CA LEU A 313 -12.36 0.32 -9.11
C LEU A 313 -12.28 1.69 -9.81
N LEU A 314 -13.33 2.02 -10.56
CA LEU A 314 -13.48 3.30 -11.23
C LEU A 314 -14.53 4.16 -10.50
N GLU A 315 -14.21 5.45 -10.36
CA GLU A 315 -15.21 6.48 -10.03
C GLU A 315 -16.32 6.46 -11.10
N SER A 316 -17.58 6.67 -10.66
CA SER A 316 -18.80 6.49 -11.46
C SER A 316 -19.51 7.80 -11.76
#